data_AF-A0A353Z9I5-F1
#
_entry.id   AF-A0A353Z9I5-F1
#
_cell.length_a   1.000
_cell.length_b   1.000
_cell.length_c   1.000
_cell.angle_alpha   90.00
_cell.angle_beta   90.00
_cell.angle_gamma   90.00
#
_symmetry.space_group_name_H-M   'P 1'
#
loop_
_entity.id
_entity.type
_entity.pdbx_description
1 polymer ?
#
loop_
_entity_poly.entity_id
_entity_poly.type
_entity_poly.pdbx_seq_one_letter_code
_entity_poly.pdbx_strand_id
1 'polypeptide(L)'
;MTFLEETIEATLDSNGQLRLSHPPHLPPGVVQVTIRAGTAIPARRGLADLLREIAAGQRARGFAGRSAAEIHAEDQARQDEDSERDRALDNARRDNASETH
;
A
#
# COMPACT_ATOMS: atom_id res chain seq x y z
N MET A 1 -12.32 -40.64 -28.57
CA MET A 1 -11.31 -39.70 -29.09
C MET A 1 -10.37 -39.40 -27.94
N THR A 2 -9.07 -39.63 -28.13
CA THR A 2 -8.05 -39.41 -27.09
C THR A 2 -7.44 -38.04 -27.35
N PHE A 3 -7.55 -37.12 -26.40
CA PHE A 3 -6.97 -35.78 -26.49
C PHE A 3 -5.66 -35.76 -25.70
N LEU A 4 -4.61 -35.15 -26.26
CA LEU A 4 -3.43 -34.78 -25.51
C LEU A 4 -3.75 -33.47 -24.79
N GLU A 5 -3.68 -33.47 -23.46
CA GLU A 5 -4.02 -32.30 -22.62
C GLU A 5 -2.75 -31.58 -22.16
N GLU A 6 -2.69 -30.28 -22.39
CA GLU A 6 -1.69 -29.36 -21.83
C GLU A 6 -2.46 -28.25 -21.11
N THR A 7 -2.13 -27.98 -19.85
CA THR A 7 -2.70 -26.86 -19.09
C THR A 7 -1.73 -25.69 -19.11
N ILE A 8 -2.15 -24.56 -19.67
CA ILE A 8 -1.34 -23.35 -19.80
C ILE A 8 -1.98 -22.24 -18.99
N GLU A 9 -1.20 -21.58 -18.13
CA GLU A 9 -1.66 -20.38 -17.45
C GLU A 9 -1.81 -19.24 -18.46
N ALA A 10 -2.94 -18.54 -18.40
CA ALA A 10 -3.24 -17.44 -19.30
C ALA A 10 -3.84 -16.26 -18.54
N THR A 11 -3.51 -15.05 -18.98
CA THR A 11 -4.16 -13.83 -18.50
C THR A 11 -5.25 -13.44 -19.47
N LEU A 12 -6.46 -13.19 -18.97
CA LEU A 12 -7.54 -12.56 -19.73
C LEU A 12 -7.40 -11.05 -19.59
N ASP A 13 -6.94 -10.39 -20.65
CA ASP A 13 -6.79 -8.94 -20.70
C ASP A 13 -8.18 -8.25 -20.73
N SER A 14 -8.24 -6.96 -20.38
CA SER A 14 -9.49 -6.19 -20.32
C SER A 14 -10.19 -6.00 -21.67
N ASN A 15 -9.45 -6.19 -22.77
CA ASN A 15 -9.97 -6.22 -24.14
C ASN A 15 -10.55 -7.59 -24.53
N GLY A 16 -10.57 -8.56 -23.62
CA GLY A 16 -11.09 -9.90 -23.85
C GLY A 16 -10.12 -10.85 -24.57
N GLN A 17 -8.85 -10.48 -24.75
CA GLN A 17 -7.84 -11.37 -25.33
C GLN A 17 -7.20 -12.26 -24.26
N LEU A 18 -6.97 -13.53 -24.60
CA LEU A 18 -6.18 -14.44 -23.78
C LEU A 18 -4.72 -14.35 -24.17
N ARG A 19 -3.87 -13.99 -23.20
CA ARG A 19 -2.42 -14.02 -23.35
C ARG A 19 -1.87 -15.22 -22.62
N LEU A 20 -1.41 -16.21 -23.37
CA LEU A 20 -0.79 -17.43 -22.84
C LEU A 20 0.57 -17.09 -22.23
N SER A 21 0.93 -17.75 -21.12
CA SER A 21 2.26 -17.60 -20.49
C SER A 21 3.37 -18.20 -21.35
N HIS A 22 3.05 -19.24 -22.13
CA HIS A 22 3.95 -19.84 -23.13
C HIS A 22 3.16 -20.40 -24.33
N PRO A 23 3.83 -20.62 -25.47
CA PRO A 23 3.23 -21.31 -26.62
C PRO A 23 2.82 -22.75 -26.25
N PRO A 24 1.72 -23.27 -26.82
CA PRO A 24 1.35 -24.68 -26.67
C PRO A 24 2.34 -25.60 -27.39
N HIS A 25 2.69 -26.72 -26.77
CA HIS A 25 3.57 -27.75 -27.34
C HIS A 25 2.76 -28.95 -27.84
N LEU A 26 1.72 -28.67 -28.64
CA LEU A 26 0.82 -29.67 -29.20
C LEU A 26 1.09 -29.85 -30.70
N PRO A 27 0.92 -31.07 -31.26
CA PRO A 27 1.02 -31.28 -32.70
C PRO A 27 -0.04 -30.45 -33.45
N PRO A 28 0.24 -29.99 -34.68
CA PRO A 28 -0.73 -29.24 -35.48
C PRO A 28 -2.03 -30.02 -35.67
N GLY A 29 -3.18 -29.38 -35.42
CA GLY A 29 -4.48 -30.01 -35.52
C GLY A 29 -5.60 -29.20 -34.89
N VAL A 30 -6.81 -29.76 -34.90
CA VAL A 30 -7.97 -29.16 -34.22
C VAL A 30 -7.79 -29.31 -32.71
N VAL A 31 -7.93 -28.21 -31.97
CA VAL A 31 -7.80 -28.16 -30.51
C VAL A 31 -9.11 -27.74 -29.86
N GLN A 32 -9.37 -28.26 -28.67
CA GLN A 32 -10.46 -27.83 -27.80
C GLN A 32 -9.89 -26.96 -26.67
N VAL A 33 -10.43 -25.76 -26.47
CA VAL A 33 -9.96 -24.83 -25.43
C VAL A 33 -10.96 -24.81 -24.28
N THR A 34 -10.47 -25.04 -23.05
CA THR A 34 -11.27 -24.90 -21.82
C THR A 34 -10.73 -23.73 -21.01
N ILE A 35 -11.53 -22.68 -20.82
CA ILE A 35 -11.16 -21.50 -20.04
C ILE A 35 -11.76 -21.65 -18.65
N ARG A 36 -10.91 -21.61 -17.62
CA ARG A 36 -11.34 -21.56 -16.22
C ARG A 36 -10.87 -20.24 -15.63
N ALA A 37 -11.82 -19.41 -15.20
CA ALA A 37 -11.47 -18.21 -14.45
C ALA A 37 -10.94 -18.64 -13.08
N GLY A 38 -9.65 -18.39 -12.83
CA GLY A 38 -9.12 -18.49 -11.47
C GLY A 38 -9.86 -17.49 -10.59
N THR A 39 -10.22 -17.88 -9.37
CA THR A 39 -10.62 -16.90 -8.35
C THR A 39 -9.45 -15.93 -8.20
N ALA A 40 -9.63 -14.68 -8.65
CA ALA A 40 -8.62 -13.65 -8.50
C ALA A 40 -8.10 -13.74 -7.06
N ILE A 41 -6.77 -13.83 -6.89
CA ILE A 41 -6.15 -13.65 -5.57
C ILE A 41 -6.80 -12.38 -5.03
N PRO A 42 -7.54 -12.43 -3.90
CA PRO A 42 -8.25 -11.25 -3.41
C PRO A 42 -7.22 -10.14 -3.36
N ALA A 43 -7.53 -9.03 -4.04
CA ALA A 43 -6.64 -7.89 -4.17
C ALA A 43 -5.95 -7.69 -2.82
N ARG A 44 -4.61 -7.77 -2.81
CA ARG A 44 -3.81 -7.68 -1.57
C ARG A 44 -4.43 -6.56 -0.73
N ARG A 45 -4.92 -6.90 0.46
CA ARG A 45 -5.58 -5.95 1.38
C ARG A 45 -4.78 -4.66 1.36
N GLY A 46 -5.44 -3.55 1.02
CA GLY A 46 -4.77 -2.27 0.96
C GLY A 46 -4.28 -1.87 2.35
N LEU A 47 -3.34 -0.93 2.43
CA LEU A 47 -2.89 -0.38 3.72
C LEU A 47 -4.08 0.08 4.57
N ALA A 48 -5.10 0.68 3.94
CA ALA A 48 -6.32 1.11 4.63
C ALA A 48 -7.11 -0.05 5.25
N ASP A 49 -7.17 -1.22 4.59
CA ASP A 49 -7.83 -2.42 5.13
C ASP A 49 -7.08 -2.96 6.34
N LEU A 50 -5.74 -3.01 6.25
CA LEU A 50 -4.88 -3.42 7.35
C LEU A 50 -5.03 -2.49 8.56
N LEU A 51 -5.03 -1.18 8.33
CA LEU A 51 -5.21 -0.19 9.40
C LEU A 51 -6.58 -0.32 10.08
N ARG A 52 -7.65 -0.59 9.32
CA ARG A 52 -8.98 -0.87 9.89
C ARG A 52 -8.98 -2.12 10.76
N GLU A 53 -8.33 -3.19 10.32
CA GLU A 53 -8.20 -4.43 11.08
C GLU A 53 -7.44 -4.24 12.39
N ILE A 54 -6.32 -3.52 12.35
CA ILE A 54 -5.53 -3.18 13.54
C ILE A 54 -6.37 -2.36 14.52
N ALA A 55 -7.06 -1.32 14.03
CA ALA A 55 -7.91 -0.47 14.87
C ALA A 55 -9.07 -1.26 15.51
N ALA A 56 -9.69 -2.18 14.77
CA ALA A 56 -10.71 -3.06 15.30
C ALA A 56 -10.15 -4.00 16.39
N GLY A 57 -8.98 -4.59 16.15
CA GLY A 57 -8.30 -5.45 17.12
C GLY A 57 -7.89 -4.69 18.39
N GLN A 58 -7.49 -3.43 18.29
CA GLN A 58 -7.18 -2.59 19.44
C GLN A 58 -8.44 -2.27 20.26
N ARG A 59 -9.55 -1.88 19.62
CA ARG A 59 -10.83 -1.63 20.32
C ARG A 59 -11.37 -2.87 21.01
N ALA A 60 -11.26 -4.04 20.37
CA ALA A 60 -11.67 -5.31 20.98
C ALA A 60 -10.88 -5.65 22.24
N ARG A 61 -9.63 -5.18 22.35
CA ARG A 61 -8.78 -5.30 23.55
C ARG A 61 -8.99 -4.16 24.56
N GLY A 62 -10.00 -3.31 24.36
CA GLY A 62 -10.31 -2.18 25.23
C GLY A 62 -9.37 -0.97 25.05
N PHE A 63 -8.53 -0.96 24.02
CA PHE A 63 -7.66 0.18 23.75
C PHE A 63 -8.45 1.26 22.99
N ALA A 64 -8.75 2.36 23.67
CA ALA A 64 -9.51 3.48 23.10
C ALA A 64 -8.69 4.32 22.11
N GLY A 65 -7.36 4.28 22.20
CA GLY A 65 -6.45 5.16 21.45
C GLY A 65 -6.51 6.61 21.95
N ARG A 66 -5.67 7.47 21.36
CA ARG A 66 -5.75 8.93 21.56
C ARG A 66 -6.88 9.49 20.70
N SER A 67 -7.64 10.41 21.25
CA SER A 67 -8.65 11.16 20.51
C SER A 67 -7.99 12.10 19.48
N ALA A 68 -8.77 12.50 18.46
CA ALA A 68 -8.28 13.46 17.47
C ALA A 68 -7.88 14.81 18.11
N ALA A 69 -8.58 15.21 19.17
CA ALA A 69 -8.27 16.43 19.91
C ALA A 69 -6.93 16.33 20.65
N GLU A 70 -6.64 15.19 21.28
CA GLU A 70 -5.35 14.95 21.95
C GLU A 70 -4.19 14.94 20.94
N ILE A 71 -4.38 14.32 19.78
CA ILE A 71 -3.36 14.31 18.72
C ILE A 71 -3.09 15.73 18.23
N HIS A 72 -4.14 16.50 17.96
CA HIS A 72 -4.00 17.88 17.49
C HIS A 72 -3.33 18.79 18.54
N ALA A 73 -3.67 18.62 19.81
CA ALA A 73 -3.06 19.39 20.89
C ALA A 73 -1.56 19.09 21.01
N GLU A 74 -1.16 17.83 20.88
CA GLU A 74 0.26 17.42 20.90
C GLU A 74 1.02 17.93 19.67
N ASP A 75 0.42 17.86 18.49
CA ASP A 75 1.04 18.39 17.26
C ASP A 75 1.24 19.90 17.36
N GLN A 76 0.26 20.62 17.93
CA GLN A 76 0.36 22.06 18.14
C GLN A 76 1.45 22.43 19.16
N ALA A 77 1.53 21.70 20.28
CA ALA A 77 2.58 21.90 21.28
C ALA A 77 3.98 21.70 20.69
N ARG A 78 4.18 20.64 19.89
CA ARG A 78 5.46 20.41 19.19
C ARG A 78 5.79 21.52 18.21
N GLN A 79 4.79 22.03 17.49
CA GLN A 79 4.99 23.12 16.54
C GLN A 79 5.37 24.43 17.23
N ASP A 80 4.83 24.69 18.41
CA ASP A 80 5.19 25.84 19.23
C ASP A 80 6.62 25.72 19.77
N GLU A 81 7.01 24.54 20.27
CA GLU A 81 8.38 24.24 20.71
C GLU A 81 9.40 24.42 19.58
N ASP A 82 9.10 23.89 18.39
CA ASP A 82 9.96 24.05 17.22
C ASP A 82 10.08 25.52 16.80
N SER A 83 8.98 26.27 16.85
CA SER A 83 8.99 27.71 16.57
C SER A 83 9.81 28.49 17.59
N GLU A 84 9.80 28.09 18.87
CA GLU A 84 10.62 28.71 19.90
C GLU A 84 12.11 28.43 19.68
N ARG A 85 12.45 27.17 19.37
CA ARG A 85 13.83 26.78 19.03
C ARG A 85 14.37 27.57 17.84
N ASP A 86 13.58 27.74 16.79
CA ASP A 86 13.99 28.49 15.60
C ASP A 86 14.26 29.96 15.94
N ARG A 87 13.40 30.59 16.75
CA ARG A 87 13.64 31.97 17.24
C ARG A 87 14.92 32.07 18.08
N ALA A 88 15.17 31.10 18.96
CA ALA A 88 16.37 31.08 19.78
C ALA A 88 17.65 30.96 18.93
N LEU A 89 17.63 30.10 17.90
CA LEU A 89 18.74 29.94 16.96
C LEU A 89 19.00 31.21 16.16
N ASP A 90 17.95 31.88 15.69
CA ASP A 90 18.09 33.13 14.94
C ASP A 90 18.63 34.28 15.79
N ASN A 91 18.20 34.37 17.06
CA ASN A 91 18.75 35.35 18.00
C ASN A 91 20.24 35.07 18.25
N ALA A 92 20.61 33.83 18.55
CA ALA A 92 22.02 33.46 18.76
C ALA A 92 22.90 33.76 17.53
N ARG A 93 22.39 33.57 16.31
CA ARG A 93 23.11 33.92 15.08
C ARG A 93 23.32 35.43 14.92
N ARG A 94 22.33 36.25 15.29
CA ARG A 94 22.43 37.72 15.25
C ARG A 94 23.42 38.25 16.28
N ASP A 95 23.42 37.68 17.47
CA ASP A 95 24.32 38.08 18.55
C ASP A 95 25.78 37.77 18.17
N ASN A 96 26.05 36.55 17.67
CA ASN A 96 27.38 36.17 17.16
C ASN A 96 27.86 37.05 16.00
N ALA A 97 26.95 37.47 15.10
CA ALA A 97 27.30 38.36 13.99
C ALA A 97 27.64 39.79 14.45
N SER A 98 27.11 40.22 15.60
CA SER A 98 27.32 41.55 16.18
C SER A 98 28.61 41.64 17.01
N GLU A 99 29.12 40.52 17.52
CA GLU A 99 30.39 40.45 18.26
C GLU A 99 31.64 40.38 17.33
N THR A 100 31.45 40.06 16.05
CA THR A 100 32.54 39.95 15.05
C THR A 100 32.84 41.25 14.29
N HIS A 101 32.31 42.40 14.71
CA HIS A 101 32.52 43.72 14.08
C HIS A 101 32.99 44.76 15.10
#